data_AF-A0AAU4SBB9-F1
#
_entry.id   AF-A0AAU4SBB9-F1
#
_cell.length_a   1.000
_cell.length_b   1.000
_cell.length_c   1.000
_cell.angle_alpha   90.00
_cell.angle_beta   90.00
_cell.angle_gamma   90.00
#
_symmetry.space_group_name_H-M   'P 1'
#
loop_
_entity.id
_entity.type
_entity.pdbx_description
1 polymer ?
#
loop_
_entity_poly.entity_id
_entity_poly.type
_entity_poly.pdbx_seq_one_letter_code
_entity_poly.pdbx_strand_id
1 'polypeptide(L)'
;MSREDDDLPQIPSRRLMLKGALAAGALTATPTVAGAAPSPKKAVPYVNPLVPHRADPHIHRHADGTYYFTATAPEYDRIILRRSRTLGGLTTAAESVIWRKHTTGNMGAHIWAPEIHRIGGKWYIYFAAAPAEDVWAIRIWVLENSNADPFKGTWVERGQLKTQWETFSLDATTFTHRGTRYLSWAQHEPGMANNTALWLSKMANPWTLTGPQIRLSTPEYDWECIGYKVNEGPSVIARNGRLFMTYSASATDANYCMGLLTIDADADLMNPANWAKSPAPVFTSNDTTKQYGPGHNSFTVAEDGRTDVLVYHARQYKEIVGDPLNDPNRHTRVQTLGWNPDGTPDFGIPVADTAKESA
;
A
#
# COMPACT_ATOMS: atom_id res chain seq x y z
N MET A 1 15.62 -5.37 -60.07
CA MET A 1 16.41 -6.61 -60.26
C MET A 1 17.48 -6.59 -59.19
N SER A 2 17.20 -7.17 -58.01
CA SER A 2 17.60 -8.54 -57.60
C SER A 2 19.12 -8.69 -57.50
N ARG A 3 19.76 -9.21 -56.45
CA ARG A 3 19.37 -9.90 -55.19
C ARG A 3 20.69 -10.14 -54.41
N GLU A 4 20.61 -10.27 -53.07
CA GLU A 4 21.30 -11.24 -52.16
C GLU A 4 22.84 -11.45 -52.27
N ASP A 5 23.66 -11.70 -51.23
CA ASP A 5 23.48 -12.40 -49.95
C ASP A 5 24.62 -12.09 -48.93
N ASP A 6 24.34 -12.51 -47.69
CA ASP A 6 25.09 -12.53 -46.42
C ASP A 6 26.59 -12.93 -46.43
N ASP A 7 27.31 -12.43 -45.41
CA ASP A 7 28.51 -13.12 -44.89
C ASP A 7 28.71 -12.85 -43.37
N LEU A 8 28.57 -13.90 -42.56
CA LEU A 8 29.01 -14.00 -41.16
C LEU A 8 29.95 -15.21 -41.04
N PRO A 9 31.11 -15.11 -40.36
CA PRO A 9 31.87 -16.31 -39.99
C PRO A 9 31.77 -16.70 -38.50
N GLN A 10 31.65 -18.01 -38.30
CA GLN A 10 31.68 -18.73 -37.02
C GLN A 10 33.09 -19.02 -36.46
N ILE A 11 33.08 -19.36 -35.17
CA ILE A 11 34.11 -19.77 -34.20
C ILE A 11 34.94 -21.00 -34.64
N PRO A 12 36.22 -21.13 -34.21
CA PRO A 12 36.85 -22.43 -34.02
C PRO A 12 37.11 -22.77 -32.54
N SER A 13 36.71 -24.00 -32.18
CA SER A 13 37.09 -24.71 -30.96
C SER A 13 38.46 -25.39 -31.12
N ARG A 14 39.21 -25.59 -30.03
CA ARG A 14 40.19 -26.68 -29.92
C ARG A 14 40.54 -26.99 -28.47
N ARG A 15 40.29 -28.25 -28.10
CA ARG A 15 40.83 -28.96 -26.92
C ARG A 15 42.36 -28.93 -26.95
N LEU A 16 42.97 -28.78 -25.77
CA LEU A 16 44.29 -29.34 -25.48
C LEU A 16 44.31 -29.86 -24.04
N MET A 17 44.51 -31.18 -23.90
CA MET A 17 45.00 -31.81 -22.67
C MET A 17 46.52 -31.75 -22.70
N LEU A 18 47.17 -31.36 -21.60
CA LEU A 18 48.31 -32.13 -21.07
C LEU A 18 48.58 -31.83 -19.59
N LYS A 19 49.12 -32.86 -18.95
CA LYS A 19 49.31 -33.13 -17.54
C LYS A 19 50.39 -32.27 -16.87
N GLY A 20 50.14 -31.91 -15.62
CA GLY A 20 51.01 -32.23 -14.48
C GLY A 20 52.17 -31.28 -14.13
N ALA A 21 52.05 -30.63 -12.98
CA ALA A 21 53.11 -30.53 -11.96
C ALA A 21 52.48 -30.08 -10.63
N LEU A 22 52.54 -30.93 -9.59
CA LEU A 22 52.28 -30.53 -8.22
C LEU A 22 53.43 -29.64 -7.74
N ALA A 23 53.11 -28.42 -7.30
CA ALA A 23 53.98 -27.62 -6.45
C ALA A 23 53.22 -27.36 -5.14
N ALA A 24 53.67 -28.01 -4.06
CA ALA A 24 53.19 -27.78 -2.71
C ALA A 24 53.70 -26.42 -2.22
N GLY A 25 52.85 -25.40 -2.30
CA GLY A 25 53.06 -24.11 -1.64
C GLY A 25 52.36 -24.10 -0.28
N ALA A 26 53.14 -24.09 0.81
CA ALA A 26 52.63 -23.91 2.16
C ALA A 26 52.10 -22.47 2.32
N LEU A 27 50.78 -22.30 2.24
CA LEU A 27 50.08 -21.08 2.64
C LEU A 27 49.87 -21.13 4.16
N THR A 28 50.60 -20.28 4.89
CA THR A 28 50.32 -19.99 6.30
C THR A 28 48.99 -19.25 6.39
N ALA A 29 47.92 -19.98 6.73
CA ALA A 29 46.63 -19.40 7.06
C ALA A 29 46.72 -18.73 8.43
N THR A 30 46.66 -17.39 8.47
CA THR A 30 46.39 -16.66 9.71
C THR A 30 44.91 -16.86 10.06
N PRO A 31 44.56 -17.22 11.31
CA PRO A 31 43.17 -17.34 11.69
C PRO A 31 42.57 -15.93 11.77
N THR A 32 41.72 -15.59 10.81
CA THR A 32 40.81 -14.46 10.95
C THR A 32 39.82 -14.81 12.04
N VAL A 33 39.93 -14.14 13.20
CA VAL A 33 38.90 -14.19 14.22
C VAL A 33 37.65 -13.58 13.61
N ALA A 34 36.70 -14.43 13.21
CA ALA A 34 35.38 -14.01 12.81
C ALA A 34 34.73 -13.31 14.01
N GLY A 35 34.73 -11.97 13.99
CA GLY A 35 33.96 -11.19 14.94
C GLY A 35 32.50 -11.61 14.80
N ALA A 36 31.93 -12.15 15.87
CA ALA A 36 30.51 -12.45 15.94
C ALA A 36 29.73 -11.20 15.53
N ALA A 37 28.89 -11.30 14.50
CA ALA A 37 27.99 -10.24 14.13
C ALA A 37 27.17 -9.86 15.38
N PRO A 38 27.03 -8.56 15.72
CA PRO A 38 26.21 -8.17 16.83
C PRO A 38 24.81 -8.76 16.64
N SER A 39 24.34 -9.49 17.65
CA SER A 39 22.97 -10.01 17.68
C SER A 39 22.01 -8.86 17.34
N PRO A 40 21.02 -9.06 16.46
CA PRO A 40 20.08 -7.99 16.15
C PRO A 40 19.49 -7.49 17.47
N LYS A 41 19.71 -6.21 17.78
CA LYS A 41 19.04 -5.56 18.91
C LYS A 41 17.56 -5.81 18.71
N LYS A 42 16.94 -6.50 19.69
CA LYS A 42 15.51 -6.79 19.72
C LYS A 42 14.78 -5.49 19.36
N ALA A 43 14.05 -5.48 18.24
CA ALA A 43 13.33 -4.29 17.80
C ALA A 43 12.44 -3.84 18.95
N VAL A 44 12.55 -2.57 19.35
CA VAL A 44 11.66 -2.02 20.37
C VAL A 44 10.24 -2.11 19.78
N PRO A 45 9.28 -2.76 20.46
CA PRO A 45 7.94 -2.90 19.93
C PRO A 45 7.33 -1.51 19.70
N TYR A 46 6.62 -1.35 18.58
CA TYR A 46 5.92 -0.10 18.28
C TYR A 46 4.85 0.20 19.35
N VAL A 47 4.67 1.48 19.65
CA VAL A 47 3.56 1.94 20.50
C VAL A 47 2.28 1.95 19.66
N ASN A 48 1.29 1.17 20.06
CA ASN A 48 -0.03 1.12 19.43
C ASN A 48 -1.14 1.59 20.38
N PRO A 49 -2.15 2.34 19.89
CA PRO A 49 -2.24 2.86 18.52
C PRO A 49 -1.18 3.93 18.22
N LEU A 50 -0.66 3.93 16.99
CA LEU A 50 0.37 4.87 16.54
C LEU A 50 -0.16 6.30 16.48
N VAL A 51 -1.32 6.47 15.84
CA VAL A 51 -2.03 7.76 15.74
C VAL A 51 -3.53 7.56 15.98
N PRO A 52 -4.08 8.10 17.07
CA PRO A 52 -5.51 7.94 17.36
C PRO A 52 -6.40 8.75 16.41
N HIS A 53 -7.63 8.27 16.18
CA HIS A 53 -8.67 8.89 15.34
C HIS A 53 -8.19 9.20 13.92
N ARG A 54 -7.46 8.27 13.31
CA ARG A 54 -6.97 8.37 11.94
C ARG A 54 -7.22 7.04 11.26
N ALA A 55 -8.18 7.05 10.33
CA ALA A 55 -8.48 5.92 9.46
C ALA A 55 -7.64 5.98 8.19
N ASP A 56 -7.65 4.88 7.44
CA ASP A 56 -7.04 4.78 6.10
C ASP A 56 -5.59 5.29 6.05
N PRO A 57 -4.70 4.77 6.92
CA PRO A 57 -3.37 5.36 7.11
C PRO A 57 -2.41 5.02 5.97
N HIS A 58 -1.78 6.05 5.42
CA HIS A 58 -0.71 5.91 4.45
C HIS A 58 0.61 6.49 4.97
N ILE A 59 1.65 5.65 5.07
CA ILE A 59 3.00 6.06 5.47
C ILE A 59 4.00 5.85 4.34
N HIS A 60 4.47 6.95 3.75
CA HIS A 60 5.56 6.94 2.78
C HIS A 60 6.90 7.18 3.46
N ARG A 61 7.83 6.22 3.38
CA ARG A 61 9.23 6.44 3.76
C ARG A 61 9.99 6.98 2.57
N HIS A 62 10.40 8.24 2.67
CA HIS A 62 11.18 8.90 1.62
C HIS A 62 12.65 8.45 1.62
N ALA A 63 13.35 8.71 0.50
CA ALA A 63 14.74 8.30 0.30
C ALA A 63 15.71 8.95 1.31
N ASP A 64 15.36 10.10 1.88
CA ASP A 64 16.12 10.76 2.94
C ASP A 64 15.92 10.12 4.34
N GLY A 65 15.11 9.07 4.44
CA GLY A 65 14.76 8.39 5.69
C GLY A 65 13.64 9.05 6.49
N THR A 66 13.00 10.11 5.98
CA THR A 66 11.83 10.72 6.61
C THR A 66 10.56 9.93 6.28
N TYR A 67 9.74 9.65 7.29
CA TYR A 67 8.39 9.14 7.13
C TYR A 67 7.42 10.32 6.96
N TYR A 68 6.55 10.22 5.97
CA TYR A 68 5.42 11.11 5.75
C TYR A 68 4.13 10.33 5.96
N PHE A 69 3.29 10.82 6.86
CA PHE A 69 2.03 10.19 7.23
C PHE A 69 0.86 11.09 6.84
N THR A 70 -0.10 10.50 6.15
CA THR A 70 -1.43 11.07 5.90
C THR A 70 -2.48 9.99 6.17
N ALA A 71 -3.71 10.43 6.38
CA ALA A 71 -4.82 9.57 6.79
C ALA A 71 -6.13 10.32 6.63
N THR A 72 -7.23 9.58 6.66
CA THR A 72 -8.58 10.14 6.76
C THR A 72 -8.78 10.75 8.15
N ALA A 73 -9.13 12.04 8.18
CA ALA A 73 -9.56 12.72 9.39
C ALA A 73 -11.06 12.45 9.66
N PRO A 74 -11.50 12.36 10.94
CA PRO A 74 -12.89 12.00 11.26
C PRO A 74 -13.95 12.94 10.69
N GLU A 75 -13.60 14.21 10.47
CA GLU A 75 -14.51 15.22 9.90
C GLU A 75 -14.64 15.11 8.37
N TYR A 76 -13.82 14.28 7.71
CA TYR A 76 -13.79 14.08 6.26
C TYR A 76 -13.72 15.38 5.44
N ASP A 77 -12.98 16.39 5.92
CA ASP A 77 -12.99 17.76 5.37
C ASP A 77 -11.66 18.26 4.82
N ARG A 78 -10.58 17.48 4.99
CA ARG A 78 -9.22 17.95 4.74
C ARG A 78 -8.24 16.81 4.54
N ILE A 79 -7.09 17.16 3.97
CA ILE A 79 -5.93 16.27 3.90
C ILE A 79 -4.87 16.80 4.88
N ILE A 80 -4.43 15.91 5.77
CA ILE A 80 -3.43 16.19 6.79
C ILE A 80 -2.07 15.58 6.41
N LEU A 81 -0.98 16.14 6.94
CA LEU A 81 0.35 15.58 6.79
C LEU A 81 1.12 15.71 8.11
N ARG A 82 1.80 14.63 8.50
CA ARG A 82 2.82 14.59 9.56
C ARG A 82 4.13 14.08 8.99
N ARG A 83 5.25 14.42 9.63
CA ARG A 83 6.54 13.80 9.32
C ARG A 83 7.37 13.49 10.56
N SER A 84 8.19 12.46 10.47
CA SER A 84 9.13 12.05 11.52
C SER A 84 10.31 11.28 10.93
N ARG A 85 11.43 11.22 11.66
CA ARG A 85 12.59 10.37 11.31
C ARG A 85 12.42 8.91 11.74
N THR A 86 11.45 8.64 12.60
CA THR A 86 11.09 7.30 13.08
C THR A 86 9.58 7.11 12.98
N LEU A 87 9.13 5.86 12.83
CA LEU A 87 7.71 5.54 12.85
C LEU A 87 7.09 5.97 14.19
N GLY A 88 7.72 5.63 15.31
CA GLY A 88 7.24 6.01 16.64
C GLY A 88 7.14 7.53 16.86
N GLY A 89 7.99 8.33 16.22
CA GLY A 89 7.90 9.79 16.31
C GLY A 89 6.66 10.38 15.63
N LEU A 90 5.96 9.63 14.77
CA LEU A 90 4.69 10.06 14.17
C LEU A 90 3.57 10.22 15.21
N THR A 91 3.66 9.53 16.35
CA THR A 91 2.71 9.63 17.46
C THR A 91 2.59 11.05 17.99
N THR A 92 3.71 11.78 18.08
CA THR A 92 3.76 13.15 18.62
C THR A 92 4.11 14.20 17.57
N ALA A 93 4.31 13.81 16.30
CA ALA A 93 4.61 14.75 15.22
C ALA A 93 3.46 15.73 15.02
N ALA A 94 3.79 17.01 14.83
CA ALA A 94 2.82 18.05 14.52
C ALA A 94 2.08 17.73 13.20
N GLU A 95 0.77 17.96 13.21
CA GLU A 95 -0.10 17.76 12.06
C GLU A 95 -0.33 19.08 11.33
N SER A 96 -0.11 19.08 10.02
CA SER A 96 -0.39 20.20 9.14
C SER A 96 -1.57 19.87 8.23
N VAL A 97 -2.47 20.83 8.02
CA VAL A 97 -3.50 20.73 6.98
C VAL A 97 -2.92 21.29 5.69
N ILE A 98 -2.79 20.44 4.67
CA ILE A 98 -2.16 20.81 3.39
C ILE A 98 -3.16 21.11 2.29
N TRP A 99 -4.41 20.66 2.43
CA TRP A 99 -5.52 20.92 1.52
C TRP A 99 -6.85 20.77 2.27
N ARG A 100 -7.87 21.54 1.86
CA ARG A 100 -9.23 21.51 2.45
C ARG A 100 -10.29 21.35 1.36
N LYS A 101 -11.39 20.69 1.71
CA LYS A 101 -12.55 20.54 0.83
C LYS A 101 -13.04 21.88 0.30
N HIS A 102 -13.60 21.85 -0.89
CA HIS A 102 -14.30 22.99 -1.48
C HIS A 102 -15.62 23.23 -0.74
N THR A 103 -16.14 24.45 -0.82
CA THR A 103 -17.43 24.78 -0.21
C THR A 103 -18.62 24.36 -1.08
N THR A 104 -18.41 24.24 -2.40
CA THR A 104 -19.42 23.92 -3.42
C THR A 104 -18.78 23.13 -4.54
N GLY A 105 -19.55 22.33 -5.26
CA GLY A 105 -19.07 21.55 -6.40
C GLY A 105 -18.15 20.40 -5.99
N ASN A 106 -17.44 19.87 -6.98
CA ASN A 106 -16.49 18.76 -6.82
C ASN A 106 -15.50 18.98 -5.68
N MET A 107 -15.04 17.88 -5.07
CA MET A 107 -14.10 17.92 -3.94
C MET A 107 -14.65 18.65 -2.70
N GLY A 108 -15.98 18.71 -2.55
CA GLY A 108 -16.67 19.45 -1.48
C GLY A 108 -17.25 18.59 -0.34
N ALA A 109 -17.16 17.27 -0.44
CA ALA A 109 -17.62 16.33 0.59
C ALA A 109 -16.77 15.07 0.64
N HIS A 110 -16.78 14.41 1.82
CA HIS A 110 -16.20 13.08 2.02
C HIS A 110 -14.76 12.95 1.52
N ILE A 111 -13.85 13.75 2.10
CA ILE A 111 -12.42 13.68 1.79
C ILE A 111 -11.83 12.44 2.45
N TRP A 112 -11.57 11.41 1.65
CA TRP A 112 -11.21 10.08 2.13
C TRP A 112 -9.87 9.59 1.57
N ALA A 113 -9.21 8.77 2.38
CA ALA A 113 -8.07 7.91 2.04
C ALA A 113 -6.97 8.60 1.21
N PRO A 114 -6.37 9.70 1.70
CA PRO A 114 -5.24 10.29 1.01
C PRO A 114 -4.03 9.36 1.04
N GLU A 115 -3.38 9.14 -0.11
CA GLU A 115 -2.06 8.50 -0.20
C GLU A 115 -1.02 9.46 -0.76
N ILE A 116 0.12 9.61 -0.07
CA ILE A 116 1.23 10.49 -0.52
C ILE A 116 2.34 9.71 -1.23
N HIS A 117 2.68 10.13 -2.45
CA HIS A 117 3.67 9.47 -3.30
C HIS A 117 4.70 10.46 -3.84
N ARG A 118 5.96 10.02 -3.98
CA ARG A 118 6.99 10.78 -4.71
C ARG A 118 7.21 10.16 -6.08
N ILE A 119 6.86 10.89 -7.15
CA ILE A 119 6.91 10.40 -8.54
C ILE A 119 7.60 11.44 -9.41
N GLY A 120 8.64 11.04 -10.16
CA GLY A 120 9.33 11.96 -11.08
C GLY A 120 9.87 13.23 -10.43
N GLY A 121 10.29 13.16 -9.16
CA GLY A 121 10.78 14.34 -8.41
C GLY A 121 9.69 15.31 -7.95
N LYS A 122 8.41 14.90 -7.94
CA LYS A 122 7.29 15.68 -7.42
C LYS A 122 6.47 14.86 -6.43
N TRP A 123 5.75 15.53 -5.54
CA TRP A 123 4.80 14.89 -4.62
C TRP A 123 3.43 14.82 -5.27
N TYR A 124 2.74 13.71 -5.08
CA TYR A 124 1.36 13.49 -5.49
C TYR A 124 0.55 12.98 -4.31
N ILE A 125 -0.69 13.44 -4.19
CA ILE A 125 -1.66 12.86 -3.27
C ILE A 125 -2.86 12.37 -4.05
N TYR A 126 -3.16 11.09 -3.95
CA TYR A 126 -4.39 10.48 -4.44
C TYR A 126 -5.39 10.49 -3.29
N PHE A 127 -6.63 10.91 -3.53
CA PHE A 127 -7.67 10.90 -2.52
C PHE A 127 -9.04 10.75 -3.19
N ALA A 128 -10.05 10.38 -2.41
CA ALA A 128 -11.43 10.34 -2.88
C ALA A 128 -12.21 11.53 -2.32
N ALA A 129 -13.13 12.06 -3.12
CA ALA A 129 -14.06 13.10 -2.70
C ALA A 129 -15.30 13.13 -3.60
N ALA A 130 -16.41 13.59 -3.03
CA ALA A 130 -17.66 13.85 -3.70
C ALA A 130 -17.88 15.36 -3.92
N PRO A 131 -18.78 15.73 -4.85
CA PRO A 131 -19.38 17.06 -4.87
C PRO A 131 -20.05 17.41 -3.53
N ALA A 132 -20.04 18.69 -3.14
CA ALA A 132 -20.75 19.15 -1.96
C ALA A 132 -22.26 18.88 -2.03
N GLU A 133 -22.82 18.87 -3.24
CA GLU A 133 -24.25 18.75 -3.51
C GLU A 133 -24.72 17.29 -3.66
N ASP A 134 -23.80 16.35 -3.90
CA ASP A 134 -24.08 14.92 -4.03
C ASP A 134 -22.96 14.12 -3.36
N VAL A 135 -23.07 13.98 -2.04
CA VAL A 135 -22.02 13.45 -1.17
C VAL A 135 -21.69 11.97 -1.43
N TRP A 136 -22.50 11.27 -2.23
CA TRP A 136 -22.26 9.87 -2.62
C TRP A 136 -21.75 9.72 -4.04
N ALA A 137 -21.64 10.81 -4.82
CA ALA A 137 -20.94 10.82 -6.10
C ALA A 137 -19.40 10.88 -5.93
N ILE A 138 -18.85 9.98 -5.12
CA ILE A 138 -17.41 9.90 -4.80
C ILE A 138 -16.61 9.55 -6.06
N ARG A 139 -15.52 10.29 -6.30
CA ARG A 139 -14.54 10.07 -7.37
C ARG A 139 -13.12 10.21 -6.84
N ILE A 140 -12.15 9.77 -7.65
CA ILE A 140 -10.71 9.88 -7.37
C ILE A 140 -10.17 11.21 -7.89
N TRP A 141 -9.37 11.88 -7.06
CA TRP A 141 -8.74 13.17 -7.33
C TRP A 141 -7.24 13.11 -7.03
N VAL A 142 -6.47 13.97 -7.70
CA VAL A 142 -5.02 14.04 -7.53
C VAL A 142 -4.55 15.47 -7.25
N LEU A 143 -3.74 15.63 -6.21
CA LEU A 143 -2.97 16.86 -5.95
C LEU A 143 -1.51 16.66 -6.36
N GLU A 144 -0.85 17.71 -6.83
CA GLU A 144 0.59 17.74 -7.11
C GLU A 144 1.28 18.85 -6.33
N ASN A 145 2.45 18.58 -5.76
CA ASN A 145 3.36 19.60 -5.25
C ASN A 145 4.77 19.39 -5.79
N SER A 146 5.28 20.40 -6.51
CA SER A 146 6.61 20.35 -7.13
C SER A 146 7.75 20.74 -6.16
N ASN A 147 7.44 21.24 -4.96
CA ASN A 147 8.46 21.52 -3.96
C ASN A 147 9.12 20.21 -3.47
N ALA A 148 10.38 20.29 -3.05
CA ALA A 148 11.07 19.15 -2.43
C ALA A 148 10.48 18.83 -1.05
N ASP A 149 10.12 19.85 -0.27
CA ASP A 149 9.44 19.71 1.01
C ASP A 149 7.92 19.79 0.80
N PRO A 150 7.13 18.72 1.04
CA PRO A 150 5.69 18.71 0.80
C PRO A 150 4.88 19.62 1.75
N PHE A 151 5.52 20.14 2.80
CA PHE A 151 4.96 21.17 3.70
C PHE A 151 5.16 22.60 3.16
N LYS A 152 5.90 22.76 2.07
CA LYS A 152 6.17 24.04 1.40
C LYS A 152 5.62 24.01 -0.03
N GLY A 153 5.56 25.17 -0.66
CA GLY A 153 5.00 25.31 -2.00
C GLY A 153 3.47 25.20 -2.02
N THR A 154 2.92 24.98 -3.21
CA THR A 154 1.47 24.95 -3.44
C THR A 154 1.07 23.57 -3.95
N TRP A 155 0.04 22.99 -3.34
CA TRP A 155 -0.64 21.81 -3.85
C TRP A 155 -1.60 22.23 -4.97
N VAL A 156 -1.35 21.73 -6.18
CA VAL A 156 -2.14 22.01 -7.39
C VAL A 156 -3.08 20.85 -7.65
N GLU A 157 -4.37 21.13 -7.78
CA GLU A 157 -5.37 20.15 -8.18
C GLU A 157 -5.15 19.75 -9.65
N ARG A 158 -4.91 18.45 -9.90
CA ARG A 158 -4.83 17.87 -11.25
C ARG A 158 -6.19 17.43 -11.78
N GLY A 159 -7.25 17.67 -11.01
CA GLY A 159 -8.62 17.29 -11.33
C GLY A 159 -8.92 15.83 -11.06
N GLN A 160 -10.06 15.38 -11.58
CA GLN A 160 -10.53 14.01 -11.41
C GLN A 160 -9.67 13.06 -12.24
N LEU A 161 -9.25 11.95 -11.64
CA LEU A 161 -8.68 10.84 -12.39
C LEU A 161 -9.82 10.09 -13.11
N LYS A 162 -9.88 10.26 -14.44
CA LYS A 162 -10.94 9.67 -15.27
C LYS A 162 -10.71 8.16 -15.46
N THR A 163 -11.77 7.39 -15.25
CA THR A 163 -11.83 5.94 -15.47
C THR A 163 -12.77 5.65 -16.65
N GLN A 164 -13.04 4.37 -16.96
CA GLN A 164 -13.85 4.02 -18.13
C GLN A 164 -15.32 4.43 -18.00
N TRP A 165 -15.83 4.60 -16.77
CA TRP A 165 -17.20 5.05 -16.51
C TRP A 165 -17.28 5.88 -15.22
N GLU A 166 -18.35 6.67 -15.06
CA GLU A 166 -18.53 7.59 -13.94
C GLU A 166 -19.43 6.99 -12.86
N THR A 167 -18.84 6.19 -11.97
CA THR A 167 -19.49 5.59 -10.80
C THR A 167 -18.70 5.87 -9.52
N PHE A 168 -19.20 5.42 -8.37
CA PHE A 168 -18.50 5.50 -7.09
C PHE A 168 -17.09 4.88 -7.20
N SER A 169 -16.06 5.71 -7.00
CA SER A 169 -14.64 5.33 -7.14
C SER A 169 -13.78 5.99 -6.07
N LEU A 170 -12.94 5.21 -5.40
CA LEU A 170 -12.12 5.62 -4.27
C LEU A 170 -10.85 4.79 -4.12
N ASP A 171 -10.07 5.08 -3.08
CA ASP A 171 -8.95 4.27 -2.60
C ASP A 171 -7.89 3.98 -3.68
N ALA A 172 -7.50 5.02 -4.40
CA ALA A 172 -6.52 4.90 -5.45
C ALA A 172 -5.11 4.80 -4.88
N THR A 173 -4.43 3.67 -5.14
CA THR A 173 -3.01 3.48 -4.87
C THR A 173 -2.21 3.34 -6.17
N THR A 174 -0.95 3.75 -6.14
CA THR A 174 -0.05 3.64 -7.29
C THR A 174 1.25 2.92 -6.95
N PHE A 175 1.73 2.11 -7.89
CA PHE A 175 3.00 1.42 -7.78
C PHE A 175 3.70 1.35 -9.14
N THR A 176 5.00 1.06 -9.14
CA THR A 176 5.79 0.86 -10.36
C THR A 176 6.31 -0.55 -10.40
N HIS A 177 6.11 -1.22 -11.52
CA HIS A 177 6.61 -2.57 -11.77
C HIS A 177 7.25 -2.64 -13.15
N ARG A 178 8.50 -3.12 -13.21
CA ARG A 178 9.30 -3.24 -14.45
C ARG A 178 9.24 -1.99 -15.35
N GLY A 179 9.39 -0.82 -14.73
CA GLY A 179 9.40 0.48 -15.41
C GLY A 179 8.03 1.03 -15.81
N THR A 180 6.94 0.27 -15.62
CA THR A 180 5.57 0.73 -15.88
C THR A 180 4.89 1.14 -14.59
N ARG A 181 4.20 2.29 -14.58
CA ARG A 181 3.37 2.71 -13.46
C ARG A 181 1.94 2.21 -13.63
N TYR A 182 1.37 1.73 -12.55
CA TYR A 182 0.00 1.26 -12.46
C TYR A 182 -0.77 2.06 -11.41
N LEU A 183 -2.08 2.13 -11.61
CA LEU A 183 -3.05 2.54 -10.60
C LEU A 183 -3.93 1.33 -10.28
N SER A 184 -4.11 1.05 -9.00
CA SER A 184 -5.19 0.18 -8.52
C SER A 184 -6.15 0.99 -7.65
N TRP A 185 -7.44 0.70 -7.72
CA TRP A 185 -8.47 1.44 -7.01
C TRP A 185 -9.73 0.59 -6.81
N ALA A 186 -10.63 1.08 -5.97
CA ALA A 186 -11.94 0.50 -5.75
C ALA A 186 -12.99 1.26 -6.55
N GLN A 187 -13.86 0.55 -7.28
CA GLN A 187 -14.93 1.20 -8.04
C GLN A 187 -16.14 0.28 -8.25
N HIS A 188 -17.32 0.88 -8.25
CA HIS A 188 -18.58 0.21 -8.59
C HIS A 188 -18.67 -0.05 -10.10
N GLU A 189 -19.04 -1.26 -10.49
CA GLU A 189 -19.27 -1.63 -11.89
C GLU A 189 -20.76 -1.52 -12.24
N PRO A 190 -21.13 -0.78 -13.30
CA PRO A 190 -22.52 -0.71 -13.75
C PRO A 190 -23.13 -2.10 -13.98
N GLY A 191 -24.28 -2.35 -13.38
CA GLY A 191 -25.03 -3.60 -13.54
C GLY A 191 -24.60 -4.74 -12.60
N MET A 192 -23.59 -4.54 -11.75
CA MET A 192 -23.20 -5.51 -10.72
C MET A 192 -23.97 -5.26 -9.41
N ALA A 193 -24.40 -6.34 -8.77
CA ALA A 193 -25.10 -6.29 -7.48
C ALA A 193 -24.12 -6.30 -6.29
N ASN A 194 -23.17 -5.35 -6.27
CA ASN A 194 -22.17 -5.12 -5.23
C ASN A 194 -21.91 -3.61 -5.00
N ASN A 195 -21.12 -3.26 -3.99
CA ASN A 195 -20.68 -1.88 -3.77
C ASN A 195 -19.49 -1.56 -4.68
N THR A 196 -18.36 -2.25 -4.49
CA THR A 196 -17.11 -2.00 -5.22
C THR A 196 -16.36 -3.29 -5.53
N ALA A 197 -15.59 -3.25 -6.61
CA ALA A 197 -14.60 -4.25 -7.02
C ALA A 197 -13.22 -3.57 -7.12
N LEU A 198 -12.15 -4.36 -7.20
CA LEU A 198 -10.80 -3.86 -7.42
C LEU A 198 -10.45 -3.80 -8.90
N TRP A 199 -9.82 -2.71 -9.28
CA TRP A 199 -9.44 -2.44 -10.65
C TRP A 199 -7.94 -2.17 -10.77
N LEU A 200 -7.41 -2.37 -11.98
CA LEU A 200 -6.03 -2.05 -12.34
C LEU A 200 -5.98 -1.42 -13.73
N SER A 201 -5.12 -0.42 -13.90
CA SER A 201 -4.79 0.13 -15.22
C SER A 201 -3.37 0.70 -15.24
N LYS A 202 -2.76 0.74 -16.42
CA LYS A 202 -1.48 1.43 -16.66
C LYS A 202 -1.70 2.94 -16.65
N MET A 203 -0.69 3.70 -16.22
CA MET A 203 -0.73 5.16 -16.20
C MET A 203 0.20 5.78 -17.24
N ALA A 204 -0.27 6.78 -17.98
CA ALA A 204 0.58 7.62 -18.84
C ALA A 204 1.41 8.63 -18.03
N ASN A 205 0.80 9.17 -16.98
CA ASN A 205 1.40 10.10 -16.03
C ASN A 205 0.71 9.90 -14.66
N PRO A 206 1.15 10.56 -13.57
CA PRO A 206 0.61 10.31 -12.24
C PRO A 206 -0.89 10.59 -12.05
N TRP A 207 -1.60 11.20 -13.00
CA TRP A 207 -3.03 11.49 -12.90
C TRP A 207 -3.83 11.08 -14.15
N THR A 208 -3.28 10.22 -15.03
CA THR A 208 -3.95 9.82 -16.28
C THR A 208 -3.70 8.35 -16.58
N LEU A 209 -4.79 7.59 -16.77
CA LEU A 209 -4.76 6.20 -17.21
C LEU A 209 -4.46 6.12 -18.71
N THR A 210 -3.79 5.06 -19.15
CA THR A 210 -3.47 4.80 -20.57
C THR A 210 -3.87 3.42 -21.05
N GLY A 211 -4.22 2.51 -20.15
CA GLY A 211 -4.59 1.13 -20.47
C GLY A 211 -6.07 0.85 -20.19
N PRO A 212 -6.55 -0.35 -20.54
CA PRO A 212 -7.88 -0.79 -20.12
C PRO A 212 -8.00 -0.79 -18.60
N GLN A 213 -9.22 -0.62 -18.11
CA GLN A 213 -9.59 -0.86 -16.73
C GLN A 213 -9.92 -2.36 -16.60
N ILE A 214 -9.04 -3.12 -15.93
CA ILE A 214 -9.25 -4.56 -15.71
C ILE A 214 -9.73 -4.83 -14.28
N ARG A 215 -10.66 -5.75 -14.12
CA ARG A 215 -11.15 -6.17 -12.80
C ARG A 215 -10.24 -7.25 -12.24
N LEU A 216 -9.66 -7.01 -11.06
CA LEU A 216 -8.79 -7.97 -10.37
C LEU A 216 -9.55 -8.83 -9.36
N SER A 217 -10.50 -8.23 -8.63
CA SER A 217 -11.29 -8.93 -7.61
C SER A 217 -12.69 -8.36 -7.52
N THR A 218 -13.66 -9.22 -7.24
CA THR A 218 -15.03 -8.88 -6.87
C THR A 218 -15.32 -9.52 -5.51
N PRO A 219 -16.07 -8.86 -4.61
CA PRO A 219 -16.53 -9.48 -3.37
C PRO A 219 -17.44 -10.67 -3.69
N GLU A 220 -17.02 -11.86 -3.28
CA GLU A 220 -17.70 -13.12 -3.61
C GLU A 220 -17.69 -14.14 -2.46
N TYR A 221 -16.67 -14.09 -1.60
CA TYR A 221 -16.65 -14.93 -0.40
C TYR A 221 -17.54 -14.34 0.69
N ASP A 222 -18.09 -15.20 1.56
CA ASP A 222 -18.99 -14.78 2.63
C ASP A 222 -18.38 -13.68 3.52
N TRP A 223 -17.08 -13.81 3.83
CA TRP A 223 -16.33 -12.84 4.63
C TRP A 223 -16.12 -11.49 3.94
N GLU A 224 -16.34 -11.39 2.62
CA GLU A 224 -16.26 -10.14 1.86
C GLU A 224 -17.62 -9.41 1.77
N CYS A 225 -18.69 -10.06 2.22
CA CYS A 225 -20.07 -9.68 1.95
C CYS A 225 -20.89 -9.40 3.21
N ILE A 226 -20.25 -9.22 4.38
CA ILE A 226 -20.95 -8.96 5.63
C ILE A 226 -21.29 -7.47 5.73
N GLY A 227 -22.59 -7.16 5.78
CA GLY A 227 -23.12 -5.79 5.76
C GLY A 227 -23.15 -5.20 4.33
N TYR A 228 -22.00 -5.13 3.67
CA TYR A 228 -21.86 -4.67 2.29
C TYR A 228 -20.98 -5.61 1.48
N LYS A 229 -21.18 -5.66 0.15
CA LYS A 229 -20.32 -6.43 -0.76
C LYS A 229 -19.21 -5.54 -1.28
N VAL A 230 -18.08 -5.55 -0.60
CA VAL A 230 -17.00 -4.57 -0.78
C VAL A 230 -15.67 -5.27 -1.05
N ASN A 231 -14.95 -4.82 -2.08
CA ASN A 231 -13.50 -4.88 -2.09
C ASN A 231 -12.98 -3.45 -2.28
N GLU A 232 -12.19 -2.94 -1.33
CA GLU A 232 -11.67 -1.57 -1.32
C GLU A 232 -10.26 -1.48 -0.73
N GLY A 233 -9.69 -0.28 -0.57
CA GLY A 233 -8.38 -0.07 0.05
C GLY A 233 -7.24 -0.96 -0.49
N PRO A 234 -7.00 -1.04 -1.82
CA PRO A 234 -5.90 -1.86 -2.35
C PRO A 234 -4.54 -1.30 -1.90
N SER A 235 -3.61 -2.19 -1.54
CA SER A 235 -2.22 -1.83 -1.23
C SER A 235 -1.26 -2.91 -1.71
N VAL A 236 -0.10 -2.51 -2.25
CA VAL A 236 0.82 -3.43 -2.95
C VAL A 236 2.19 -3.48 -2.28
N ILE A 237 2.69 -4.70 -2.07
CA ILE A 237 4.07 -4.97 -1.68
C ILE A 237 4.71 -5.97 -2.64
N ALA A 238 5.93 -5.68 -3.08
CA ALA A 238 6.73 -6.57 -3.92
C ALA A 238 7.79 -7.29 -3.10
N ARG A 239 7.78 -8.62 -3.08
CA ARG A 239 8.76 -9.44 -2.36
C ARG A 239 8.82 -10.84 -2.95
N ASN A 240 9.96 -11.51 -2.78
CA ASN A 240 10.10 -12.94 -3.06
C ASN A 240 9.61 -13.35 -4.45
N GLY A 241 9.96 -12.54 -5.47
CA GLY A 241 9.59 -12.77 -6.87
C GLY A 241 8.11 -12.58 -7.20
N ARG A 242 7.32 -11.97 -6.30
CA ARG A 242 5.87 -11.78 -6.45
C ARG A 242 5.45 -10.36 -6.09
N LEU A 243 4.25 -10.00 -6.53
CA LEU A 243 3.51 -8.87 -6.00
C LEU A 243 2.32 -9.40 -5.19
N PHE A 244 2.13 -8.79 -4.03
CA PHE A 244 1.06 -9.06 -3.10
C PHE A 244 0.21 -7.80 -3.00
N MET A 245 -1.03 -7.87 -3.47
CA MET A 245 -2.00 -6.78 -3.35
C MET A 245 -3.02 -7.14 -2.28
N THR A 246 -2.88 -6.54 -1.10
CA THR A 246 -3.93 -6.60 -0.09
C THR A 246 -5.08 -5.68 -0.48
N TYR A 247 -6.26 -5.96 0.06
CA TYR A 247 -7.45 -5.12 -0.03
C TYR A 247 -8.31 -5.37 1.19
N SER A 248 -9.28 -4.51 1.44
CA SER A 248 -10.23 -4.65 2.55
C SER A 248 -11.62 -5.02 2.05
N ALA A 249 -12.40 -5.71 2.88
CA ALA A 249 -13.71 -6.23 2.50
C ALA A 249 -14.74 -6.14 3.65
N SER A 250 -16.02 -6.37 3.32
CA SER A 250 -17.17 -6.18 4.22
C SER A 250 -17.37 -4.74 4.69
N ALA A 251 -18.36 -4.52 5.56
CA ALA A 251 -18.60 -3.22 6.19
C ALA A 251 -17.43 -2.78 7.09
N THR A 252 -17.27 -1.46 7.28
CA THR A 252 -16.23 -0.85 8.13
C THR A 252 -16.51 -0.96 9.64
N ASP A 253 -17.14 -2.06 10.06
CA ASP A 253 -17.38 -2.45 11.45
C ASP A 253 -16.41 -3.57 11.88
N ALA A 254 -16.77 -4.38 12.87
CA ALA A 254 -15.92 -5.50 13.31
C ALA A 254 -15.74 -6.61 12.26
N ASN A 255 -16.50 -6.62 11.16
CA ASN A 255 -16.34 -7.57 10.06
C ASN A 255 -15.29 -7.14 9.04
N TYR A 256 -14.84 -5.87 9.11
CA TYR A 256 -13.80 -5.37 8.22
C TYR A 256 -12.53 -6.22 8.37
N CYS A 257 -12.00 -6.67 7.24
CA CYS A 257 -10.84 -7.56 7.20
C CYS A 257 -10.11 -7.42 5.88
N MET A 258 -8.90 -7.98 5.82
CA MET A 258 -8.04 -7.90 4.63
C MET A 258 -8.05 -9.20 3.82
N GLY A 259 -8.29 -9.08 2.52
CA GLY A 259 -7.99 -10.10 1.52
C GLY A 259 -6.61 -9.92 0.89
N LEU A 260 -6.23 -10.86 0.03
CA LEU A 260 -4.94 -10.84 -0.65
C LEU A 260 -5.07 -11.39 -2.08
N LEU A 261 -4.56 -10.64 -3.06
CA LEU A 261 -4.26 -11.09 -4.40
C LEU A 261 -2.75 -11.29 -4.56
N THR A 262 -2.33 -12.37 -5.19
CA THR A 262 -0.92 -12.70 -5.44
C THR A 262 -0.68 -12.89 -6.93
N ILE A 263 0.41 -12.36 -7.45
CA ILE A 263 0.85 -12.57 -8.83
C ILE A 263 2.37 -12.76 -8.88
N ASP A 264 2.86 -13.64 -9.76
CA ASP A 264 4.28 -13.73 -10.08
C ASP A 264 4.79 -12.44 -10.72
N ALA A 265 5.93 -11.93 -10.26
CA ALA A 265 6.48 -10.66 -10.71
C ALA A 265 6.83 -10.64 -12.22
N ASP A 266 7.02 -11.80 -12.84
CA ASP A 266 7.29 -11.90 -14.27
C ASP A 266 6.04 -12.07 -15.13
N ALA A 267 4.88 -12.33 -14.52
CA ALA A 267 3.61 -12.48 -15.21
C ALA A 267 3.06 -11.15 -15.73
N ASP A 268 2.10 -11.22 -16.66
CA ASP A 268 1.38 -10.04 -17.13
C ASP A 268 0.35 -9.59 -16.08
N LEU A 269 0.64 -8.47 -15.41
CA LEU A 269 -0.25 -7.85 -14.43
C LEU A 269 -1.60 -7.44 -15.03
N MET A 270 -1.66 -7.19 -16.34
CA MET A 270 -2.89 -6.78 -17.02
C MET A 270 -3.78 -7.97 -17.44
N ASN A 271 -3.41 -9.20 -17.07
CA ASN A 271 -4.26 -10.38 -17.24
C ASN A 271 -4.79 -10.85 -15.87
N PRO A 272 -6.09 -10.68 -15.57
CA PRO A 272 -6.69 -11.10 -14.30
C PRO A 272 -6.46 -12.56 -13.94
N ALA A 273 -6.34 -13.46 -14.93
CA ALA A 273 -6.12 -14.88 -14.69
C ALA A 273 -4.75 -15.20 -14.06
N ASN A 274 -3.81 -14.27 -14.08
CA ASN A 274 -2.51 -14.41 -13.41
C ASN A 274 -2.56 -14.05 -11.92
N TRP A 275 -3.66 -13.50 -11.43
CA TRP A 275 -3.83 -13.12 -10.03
C TRP A 275 -4.57 -14.23 -9.27
N ALA A 276 -3.95 -14.75 -8.23
CA ALA A 276 -4.55 -15.71 -7.31
C ALA A 276 -5.14 -14.97 -6.10
N LYS A 277 -6.44 -15.13 -5.86
CA LYS A 277 -7.15 -14.57 -4.70
C LYS A 277 -7.12 -15.56 -3.54
N SER A 278 -6.75 -15.09 -2.34
CA SER A 278 -6.82 -15.89 -1.12
C SER A 278 -8.28 -16.25 -0.80
N PRO A 279 -8.61 -17.52 -0.52
CA PRO A 279 -9.98 -17.94 -0.19
C PRO A 279 -10.41 -17.52 1.23
N ALA A 280 -9.47 -17.13 2.08
CA ALA A 280 -9.69 -16.69 3.45
C ALA A 280 -9.06 -15.30 3.68
N PRO A 281 -9.58 -14.51 4.63
CA PRO A 281 -8.96 -13.26 5.00
C PRO A 281 -7.56 -13.52 5.58
N VAL A 282 -6.61 -12.65 5.22
CA VAL A 282 -5.22 -12.72 5.71
C VAL A 282 -5.00 -11.92 6.99
N PHE A 283 -5.95 -11.06 7.35
CA PHE A 283 -5.92 -10.26 8.57
C PHE A 283 -7.34 -9.89 8.99
N THR A 284 -7.73 -10.16 10.24
CA THR A 284 -9.12 -9.99 10.71
C THR A 284 -9.17 -9.65 12.21
N SER A 285 -10.36 -9.34 12.69
CA SER A 285 -10.66 -9.06 14.09
C SER A 285 -10.14 -10.13 15.04
N ASN A 286 -9.73 -9.71 16.23
CA ASN A 286 -9.20 -10.60 17.26
C ASN A 286 -9.75 -10.24 18.65
N ASP A 287 -10.57 -11.14 19.21
CA ASP A 287 -11.20 -10.98 20.52
C ASP A 287 -10.18 -10.99 21.69
N THR A 288 -9.01 -11.60 21.51
CA THR A 288 -7.98 -11.68 22.55
C THR A 288 -7.23 -10.37 22.70
N THR A 289 -6.86 -9.75 21.58
CA THR A 289 -6.15 -8.45 21.56
C THR A 289 -7.11 -7.25 21.55
N LYS A 290 -8.42 -7.50 21.50
CA LYS A 290 -9.49 -6.50 21.43
C LYS A 290 -9.33 -5.55 20.25
N GLN A 291 -8.92 -6.09 19.10
CA GLN A 291 -8.76 -5.32 17.87
C GLN A 291 -9.81 -5.76 16.87
N TYR A 292 -10.65 -4.83 16.41
CA TYR A 292 -11.81 -5.13 15.59
C TYR A 292 -11.79 -4.30 14.30
N GLY A 293 -12.18 -4.96 13.21
CA GLY A 293 -12.26 -4.36 11.90
C GLY A 293 -10.92 -3.88 11.34
N PRO A 294 -9.82 -4.67 11.39
CA PRO A 294 -8.55 -4.20 10.86
C PRO A 294 -8.56 -4.14 9.33
N GLY A 295 -8.19 -3.00 8.76
CA GLY A 295 -8.14 -2.85 7.31
C GLY A 295 -7.62 -1.51 6.82
N HIS A 296 -7.93 -1.23 5.55
CA HIS A 296 -7.42 -0.15 4.70
C HIS A 296 -5.92 0.07 4.96
N ASN A 297 -5.14 -0.97 4.68
CA ASN A 297 -3.75 -0.99 5.05
C ASN A 297 -2.88 -0.24 4.03
N SER A 298 -1.69 0.14 4.47
CA SER A 298 -0.57 0.43 3.59
C SER A 298 0.67 -0.33 4.05
N PHE A 299 1.73 -0.29 3.24
CA PHE A 299 3.02 -0.88 3.56
C PHE A 299 4.09 0.20 3.63
N THR A 300 4.99 0.06 4.60
CA THR A 300 6.20 0.86 4.70
C THR A 300 7.36 -0.03 5.16
N VAL A 301 8.54 0.54 5.37
CA VAL A 301 9.70 -0.19 5.92
C VAL A 301 10.17 0.49 7.20
N ALA A 302 10.71 -0.28 8.13
CA ALA A 302 11.25 0.24 9.39
C ALA A 302 12.52 1.09 9.16
N GLU A 303 13.04 1.67 10.25
CA GLU A 303 14.20 2.55 10.24
C GLU A 303 15.45 1.88 9.68
N ASP A 304 15.57 0.56 9.81
CA ASP A 304 16.66 -0.25 9.26
C ASP A 304 16.61 -0.40 7.72
N GLY A 305 15.55 0.08 7.08
CA GLY A 305 15.34 0.04 5.64
C GLY A 305 15.09 -1.35 5.06
N ARG A 306 14.85 -2.37 5.90
CA ARG A 306 14.74 -3.77 5.48
C ARG A 306 13.49 -4.46 6.01
N THR A 307 13.11 -4.17 7.25
CA THR A 307 11.96 -4.79 7.91
C THR A 307 10.67 -4.19 7.36
N ASP A 308 9.82 -4.99 6.74
CA ASP A 308 8.52 -4.52 6.24
C ASP A 308 7.57 -4.26 7.42
N VAL A 309 6.75 -3.23 7.30
CA VAL A 309 5.79 -2.81 8.32
C VAL A 309 4.40 -2.70 7.70
N LEU A 310 3.45 -3.41 8.29
CA LEU A 310 2.03 -3.26 8.04
C LEU A 310 1.53 -2.03 8.78
N VAL A 311 0.90 -1.12 8.06
CA VAL A 311 0.21 0.07 8.59
C VAL A 311 -1.27 -0.13 8.34
N TYR A 312 -2.14 0.01 9.33
CA TYR A 312 -3.58 -0.27 9.19
C TYR A 312 -4.39 0.51 10.21
N HIS A 313 -5.72 0.55 10.07
CA HIS A 313 -6.59 1.03 11.14
C HIS A 313 -7.34 -0.11 11.80
N ALA A 314 -7.74 0.04 13.05
CA ALA A 314 -8.72 -0.82 13.73
C ALA A 314 -9.41 -0.06 14.87
N ARG A 315 -10.50 -0.62 15.42
CA ARG A 315 -11.17 -0.17 16.65
C ARG A 315 -10.84 -1.07 17.84
N GLN A 316 -10.93 -0.54 19.07
CA GLN A 316 -10.74 -1.31 20.31
C GLN A 316 -12.03 -1.91 20.88
N TYR A 317 -13.15 -1.78 20.17
CA TYR A 317 -14.44 -2.34 20.55
C TYR A 317 -15.18 -2.87 19.32
N LYS A 318 -16.03 -3.87 19.58
CA LYS A 318 -16.72 -4.64 18.54
C LYS A 318 -18.02 -3.99 18.09
N GLU A 319 -18.82 -3.52 19.05
CA GLU A 319 -20.16 -2.99 18.79
C GLU A 319 -20.09 -1.47 18.58
N ILE A 320 -20.59 -1.01 17.43
CA ILE A 320 -20.70 0.40 17.09
C ILE A 320 -22.15 0.83 17.27
N VAL A 321 -22.36 1.97 17.93
CA VAL A 321 -23.71 2.57 18.06
C VAL A 321 -23.88 3.61 16.96
N GLY A 322 -24.79 3.35 16.02
CA GLY A 322 -25.05 4.21 14.87
C GLY A 322 -24.28 3.81 13.62
N ASP A 323 -24.15 4.74 12.66
CA ASP A 323 -23.42 4.52 11.41
C ASP A 323 -21.90 4.45 11.70
N PRO A 324 -21.21 3.34 11.32
CA PRO A 324 -19.76 3.21 11.44
C PRO A 324 -18.94 4.33 10.81
N LEU A 325 -19.46 5.03 9.79
CA LEU A 325 -18.78 6.19 9.21
C LEU A 325 -18.75 7.40 10.16
N ASN A 326 -19.70 7.53 11.09
CA ASN A 326 -19.74 8.62 12.06
C ASN A 326 -18.99 8.30 13.37
N ASP A 327 -18.53 7.06 13.53
CA ASP A 327 -17.70 6.63 14.64
C ASP A 327 -16.21 6.98 14.38
N PRO A 328 -15.61 7.91 15.13
CA PRO A 328 -14.27 8.43 14.86
C PRO A 328 -13.14 7.54 15.38
N ASN A 329 -13.45 6.40 16.02
CA ASN A 329 -12.49 5.61 16.81
C ASN A 329 -11.80 4.51 16.01
N ARG A 330 -11.61 4.73 14.70
CA ARG A 330 -10.58 4.00 13.94
C ARG A 330 -9.23 4.65 14.25
N HIS A 331 -8.30 3.86 14.76
CA HIS A 331 -6.96 4.33 15.12
C HIS A 331 -5.93 3.72 14.18
N THR A 332 -4.96 4.51 13.74
CA THR A 332 -3.81 4.02 12.99
C THR A 332 -2.93 3.15 13.89
N ARG A 333 -2.52 2.00 13.38
CA ARG A 333 -1.68 1.00 14.04
C ARG A 333 -0.56 0.58 13.10
N VAL A 334 0.53 0.08 13.67
CA VAL A 334 1.64 -0.50 12.92
C VAL A 334 2.14 -1.78 13.56
N GLN A 335 2.53 -2.76 12.74
CA GLN A 335 3.26 -3.95 13.20
C GLN A 335 4.23 -4.43 12.14
N THR A 336 5.29 -5.11 12.55
CA THR A 336 6.19 -5.78 11.61
C THR A 336 5.42 -6.81 10.78
N LEU A 337 5.67 -6.82 9.47
CA LEU A 337 5.16 -7.85 8.57
C LEU A 337 6.20 -8.97 8.46
N GLY A 338 5.78 -10.19 8.77
CA GLY A 338 6.59 -11.39 8.64
C GLY A 338 6.56 -11.95 7.21
N TRP A 339 7.38 -12.98 6.98
CA TRP A 339 7.41 -13.74 5.73
C TRP A 339 7.49 -15.23 6.03
N ASN A 340 6.55 -15.98 5.47
CA ASN A 340 6.52 -17.44 5.57
C ASN A 340 7.69 -18.06 4.80
N PRO A 341 8.07 -19.32 5.09
CA PRO A 341 9.12 -20.04 4.34
C PRO A 341 8.85 -20.16 2.83
N ASP A 342 7.58 -20.17 2.42
CA ASP A 342 7.16 -20.18 1.00
C ASP A 342 7.21 -18.79 0.34
N GLY A 343 7.62 -17.77 1.10
CA GLY A 343 7.74 -16.38 0.69
C GLY A 343 6.44 -15.59 0.61
N THR A 344 5.31 -16.12 1.08
CA THR A 344 4.08 -15.35 1.29
C THR A 344 4.16 -14.47 2.55
N PRO A 345 3.45 -13.33 2.61
CA PRO A 345 3.44 -12.47 3.79
C PRO A 345 2.75 -13.16 4.98
N ASP A 346 3.34 -13.02 6.17
CA ASP A 346 2.74 -13.40 7.44
C ASP A 346 2.31 -12.14 8.20
N PHE A 347 1.01 -11.86 8.16
CA PHE A 347 0.42 -10.71 8.84
C PHE A 347 0.23 -10.94 10.35
N GLY A 348 0.24 -12.20 10.81
CA GLY A 348 -0.15 -12.56 12.17
C GLY A 348 -1.57 -12.12 12.51
N ILE A 349 -1.75 -11.62 13.73
CA ILE A 349 -3.00 -11.03 14.23
C ILE A 349 -2.78 -9.55 14.56
N PRO A 350 -3.84 -8.70 14.59
CA PRO A 350 -3.70 -7.33 15.06
C PRO A 350 -3.26 -7.31 16.53
N VAL A 351 -2.06 -6.79 16.78
CA VAL A 351 -1.44 -6.77 18.12
C VAL A 351 -2.23 -5.88 19.09
N ALA A 352 -2.23 -6.25 20.37
CA ALA A 352 -2.90 -5.48 21.42
C ALA A 352 -2.32 -4.05 21.56
N ASP A 353 -3.08 -3.15 22.17
CA ASP A 353 -2.60 -1.81 22.53
C ASP A 353 -1.39 -1.91 23.46
N THR A 354 -0.44 -1.00 23.31
CA THR A 354 0.69 -0.91 24.22
C THR A 354 0.20 -0.39 25.56
N ALA A 355 0.47 -1.15 26.63
CA ALA A 355 0.15 -0.70 27.98
C ALA A 355 0.83 0.64 28.26
N LYS A 356 0.05 1.64 28.69
CA LYS A 356 0.63 2.85 29.26
C LYS A 356 1.25 2.45 30.59
N GLU A 357 2.56 2.58 30.74
CA GLU A 357 3.15 2.52 32.08
C GLU A 357 2.45 3.60 32.92
N SER A 358 1.83 3.17 34.03
CA SER A 358 1.23 4.09 34.99
C SER A 358 2.35 4.98 35.54
N ALA A 359 2.31 6.26 35.17
CA ALA A 359 3.21 7.28 35.68
C ALA A 359 2.99 7.55 37.18
#